data_AF-A0A257A9N3-F1
#
_entry.id   AF-A0A257A9N3-F1
#
_cell.length_a   1.000
_cell.length_b   1.000
_cell.length_c   1.000
_cell.angle_alpha   90.00
_cell.angle_beta   90.00
_cell.angle_gamma   90.00
#
_symmetry.space_group_name_H-M   'P 1'
#
loop_
_entity.id
_entity.type
_entity.pdbx_description
1 polymer ?
#
loop_
_entity_poly.entity_id
_entity_poly.type
_entity_poly.pdbx_seq_one_letter_code
_entity_poly.pdbx_strand_id
1 'polypeptide(L)'
;MNEKELVKEIKKKAEERKIGFVKKVFTHFNLGSTKFEELWKDWWEKEAPPRMEVDFIFVFADFNDILMPGVEVKYFREKEKFYYGIEQTMAYSLFGFDSVVLWHIFDEKMENSVIEGYVKAIAEIMKGFDLPFVYFATKIYGDMKFEFFSPRQFYSSQRIDIENVLERMKEKCKEVRNPLLENEEVRKRKRVLKTILRIPV
;
A
#
# COMPACT_ATOMS: atom_id res chain seq x y z
N MET A 1 -13.24 7.28 14.26
CA MET A 1 -12.50 6.24 13.51
C MET A 1 -11.02 6.55 13.60
N ASN A 2 -10.20 5.61 14.05
CA ASN A 2 -8.74 5.66 13.96
C ASN A 2 -8.24 4.95 12.68
N GLU A 3 -6.93 4.99 12.42
CA GLU A 3 -6.31 4.40 11.22
C GLU A 3 -6.58 2.88 11.09
N LYS A 4 -6.43 2.11 12.17
CA LYS A 4 -6.69 0.66 12.14
C LYS A 4 -8.16 0.33 11.88
N GLU A 5 -9.08 1.12 12.43
CA GLU A 5 -10.51 1.01 12.15
C GLU A 5 -10.81 1.35 10.69
N LEU A 6 -10.20 2.41 10.15
CA LEU A 6 -10.36 2.80 8.75
C LEU A 6 -9.87 1.70 7.80
N VAL A 7 -8.69 1.12 8.06
CA VAL A 7 -8.13 0.01 7.27
C VAL A 7 -9.08 -1.19 7.24
N LYS A 8 -9.65 -1.56 8.40
CA LYS A 8 -10.64 -2.64 8.48
C LYS A 8 -11.93 -2.34 7.72
N GLU A 9 -12.44 -1.11 7.81
CA GLU A 9 -13.66 -0.72 7.11
C GLU A 9 -13.46 -0.65 5.58
N ILE A 10 -12.29 -0.18 5.11
CA ILE A 10 -11.93 -0.23 3.68
C ILE A 10 -11.89 -1.67 3.19
N LYS A 11 -11.24 -2.59 3.94
CA LYS A 11 -11.23 -4.02 3.62
C LYS A 11 -12.65 -4.56 3.48
N LYS A 12 -13.49 -4.31 4.50
CA LYS A 12 -14.89 -4.75 4.52
C LYS A 12 -15.64 -4.26 3.27
N LYS A 13 -15.47 -2.98 2.88
CA LYS A 13 -16.09 -2.44 1.67
C LYS A 13 -15.57 -3.08 0.38
N ALA A 14 -14.27 -3.35 0.28
CA ALA A 14 -13.72 -4.05 -0.87
C ALA A 14 -14.28 -5.47 -1.00
N GLU A 15 -14.42 -6.19 0.12
CA GLU A 15 -14.98 -7.56 0.16
C GLU A 15 -16.49 -7.58 -0.11
N GLU A 16 -17.27 -6.66 0.47
CA GLU A 16 -18.72 -6.51 0.22
C GLU A 16 -19.03 -6.26 -1.26
N ARG A 17 -18.19 -5.50 -1.96
CA ARG A 17 -18.35 -5.15 -3.38
C ARG A 17 -18.03 -6.30 -4.34
N LYS A 18 -17.33 -7.35 -3.88
CA LYS A 18 -16.90 -8.49 -4.72
C LYS A 18 -16.15 -8.06 -5.99
N ILE A 19 -15.21 -7.14 -5.83
CA ILE A 19 -14.44 -6.55 -6.94
C ILE A 19 -13.66 -7.65 -7.69
N GLY A 20 -13.97 -7.88 -8.96
CA GLY A 20 -13.53 -9.08 -9.69
C GLY A 20 -12.02 -9.27 -9.82
N PHE A 21 -11.26 -8.16 -9.88
CA PHE A 21 -9.80 -8.17 -9.97
C PHE A 21 -9.10 -8.25 -8.60
N VAL A 22 -9.81 -8.09 -7.49
CA VAL A 22 -9.25 -8.21 -6.13
C VAL A 22 -9.51 -9.62 -5.60
N LYS A 23 -8.48 -10.46 -5.57
CA LYS A 23 -8.62 -11.88 -5.15
C LYS A 23 -8.60 -12.06 -3.64
N LYS A 24 -7.76 -11.30 -2.94
CA LYS A 24 -7.64 -11.31 -1.47
C LYS A 24 -7.22 -9.93 -0.98
N VAL A 25 -7.62 -9.61 0.25
CA VAL A 25 -7.18 -8.42 0.99
C VAL A 25 -6.72 -8.86 2.37
N PHE A 26 -5.44 -8.68 2.66
CA PHE A 26 -4.90 -8.84 4.00
C PHE A 26 -4.71 -7.47 4.64
N THR A 27 -4.93 -7.38 5.95
CA THR A 27 -4.79 -6.14 6.72
C THR A 27 -3.98 -6.38 7.98
N HIS A 28 -3.16 -5.42 8.39
CA HIS A 28 -2.33 -5.49 9.59
C HIS A 28 -1.50 -6.78 9.64
N PHE A 29 -0.86 -7.11 8.52
CA PHE A 29 -0.11 -8.34 8.37
C PHE A 29 1.28 -8.19 9.00
N ASN A 30 1.53 -8.95 10.07
CA ASN A 30 2.80 -8.88 10.78
C ASN A 30 3.87 -9.78 10.14
N LEU A 31 4.83 -9.13 9.47
CA LEU A 31 6.01 -9.74 8.86
C LEU A 31 7.05 -10.20 9.90
N GLY A 32 6.86 -9.91 11.18
CA GLY A 32 7.66 -10.43 12.30
C GLY A 32 6.93 -11.49 13.12
N SER A 33 5.94 -12.18 12.55
CA SER A 33 5.29 -13.31 13.22
C SER A 33 6.24 -14.50 13.34
N THR A 34 6.07 -15.32 14.38
CA THR A 34 6.92 -16.51 14.62
C THR A 34 7.01 -17.40 13.39
N LYS A 35 5.91 -17.56 12.65
CA LYS A 35 5.88 -18.34 11.40
C LYS A 35 6.70 -17.72 10.27
N PHE A 36 6.73 -16.40 10.16
CA PHE A 36 7.59 -15.71 9.19
C PHE A 36 9.05 -15.82 9.64
N GLU A 37 9.34 -15.61 10.92
CA GLU A 37 10.69 -15.74 11.49
C GLU A 37 11.23 -17.18 11.35
N GLU A 38 10.42 -18.21 11.58
CA GLU A 38 10.77 -19.63 11.41
C GLU A 38 11.08 -19.93 9.94
N LEU A 39 10.14 -19.64 9.02
CA LEU A 39 10.36 -19.81 7.59
C LEU A 39 11.55 -18.99 7.08
N TRP A 40 11.83 -17.85 7.70
CA TRP A 40 13.00 -17.04 7.36
C TRP A 40 14.30 -17.70 7.83
N LYS A 41 14.36 -18.14 9.08
CA LYS A 41 15.55 -18.80 9.66
C LYS A 41 15.87 -20.09 8.92
N ASP A 42 14.86 -20.90 8.59
CA ASP A 42 15.00 -22.18 7.90
C ASP A 42 15.65 -22.04 6.51
N TRP A 43 15.45 -20.91 5.84
CA TRP A 43 15.93 -20.68 4.48
C TRP A 43 17.21 -19.84 4.43
N TRP A 44 17.50 -19.02 5.44
CA TRP A 44 18.56 -18.00 5.37
C TRP A 44 19.52 -17.96 6.56
N GLU A 45 19.32 -18.77 7.61
CA GLU A 45 20.21 -18.87 8.79
C GLU A 45 20.61 -17.51 9.43
N LYS A 46 19.78 -16.48 9.22
CA LYS A 46 20.00 -15.10 9.65
C LYS A 46 18.79 -14.58 10.41
N GLU A 47 19.00 -13.53 11.20
CA GLU A 47 17.90 -12.81 11.84
C GLU A 47 16.96 -12.23 10.77
N ALA A 48 15.66 -12.35 11.03
CA ALA A 48 14.64 -11.73 10.20
C ALA A 48 14.75 -10.20 10.33
N PRO A 49 14.38 -9.43 9.29
CA PRO A 49 14.30 -7.98 9.39
C PRO A 49 13.35 -7.59 10.54
N PRO A 50 13.53 -6.41 11.15
CA PRO A 50 12.75 -5.99 12.31
C PRO A 50 11.24 -6.09 12.07
N ARG A 51 10.51 -6.41 13.13
CA ARG A 51 9.06 -6.62 13.12
C ARG A 51 8.36 -5.46 12.43
N MET A 52 7.59 -5.78 11.40
CA MET A 52 6.92 -4.80 10.57
C MET A 52 5.49 -5.26 10.30
N GLU A 53 4.52 -4.39 10.53
CA GLU A 53 3.11 -4.63 10.24
C GLU A 53 2.76 -3.91 8.95
N VAL A 54 2.23 -4.62 7.96
CA VAL A 54 1.77 -4.05 6.69
C VAL A 54 0.28 -3.76 6.78
N ASP A 55 -0.13 -2.51 6.51
CA ASP A 55 -1.53 -2.11 6.63
C ASP A 55 -2.43 -2.81 5.63
N PHE A 56 -2.05 -2.86 4.35
CA PHE A 56 -2.69 -3.73 3.37
C PHE A 56 -1.70 -4.55 2.55
N ILE A 57 -2.10 -5.78 2.28
CA ILE A 57 -1.61 -6.54 1.13
C ILE A 57 -2.79 -6.84 0.24
N PHE A 58 -2.85 -6.15 -0.91
CA PHE A 58 -3.83 -6.48 -1.94
C PHE A 58 -3.27 -7.59 -2.84
N VAL A 59 -4.15 -8.47 -3.30
CA VAL A 59 -3.80 -9.50 -4.29
C VAL A 59 -4.64 -9.23 -5.53
N PHE A 60 -4.07 -8.52 -6.50
CA PHE A 60 -4.73 -8.20 -7.75
C PHE A 60 -4.47 -9.28 -8.79
N ALA A 61 -5.52 -9.78 -9.43
CA ALA A 61 -5.37 -10.59 -10.62
C ALA A 61 -5.09 -9.71 -11.83
N ASP A 62 -4.09 -10.10 -12.61
CA ASP A 62 -3.77 -9.55 -13.91
C ASP A 62 -3.70 -10.68 -14.95
N PHE A 63 -3.85 -10.37 -16.24
CA PHE A 63 -4.17 -11.35 -17.30
C PHE A 63 -3.45 -12.70 -17.19
N ASN A 64 -2.14 -12.71 -16.86
CA ASN A 64 -1.35 -13.93 -16.68
C ASN A 64 -0.55 -13.98 -15.37
N ASP A 65 -0.77 -13.05 -14.43
CA ASP A 65 0.02 -12.97 -13.20
C ASP A 65 -0.80 -12.38 -12.05
N ILE A 66 -0.21 -12.41 -10.86
CA ILE A 66 -0.75 -11.80 -9.65
C ILE A 66 0.16 -10.63 -9.28
N LEU A 67 -0.44 -9.46 -9.10
CA LEU A 67 0.23 -8.28 -8.59
C LEU A 67 -0.07 -8.13 -7.09
N MET A 68 0.98 -8.14 -6.27
CA MET A 68 0.86 -8.09 -4.81
C MET A 68 1.57 -6.84 -4.24
N PRO A 69 0.91 -5.68 -4.21
CA PRO A 69 1.45 -4.50 -3.56
C PRO A 69 1.33 -4.58 -2.04
N GLY A 70 2.36 -4.09 -1.35
CA GLY A 70 2.31 -3.75 0.07
C GLY A 70 1.97 -2.28 0.22
N VAL A 71 0.94 -1.97 1.01
CA VAL A 71 0.44 -0.60 1.19
C VAL A 71 0.61 -0.19 2.64
N GLU A 72 1.25 0.97 2.82
CA GLU A 72 1.27 1.73 4.06
C GLU A 72 0.17 2.78 4.04
N VAL A 73 -0.61 2.87 5.10
CA VAL A 73 -1.67 3.87 5.22
C VAL A 73 -1.29 4.90 6.27
N LYS A 74 -1.53 6.17 5.97
CA LYS A 74 -1.53 7.22 6.98
C LYS A 74 -2.83 8.00 6.93
N TYR A 75 -3.58 7.97 8.03
CA TYR A 75 -4.86 8.67 8.14
C TYR A 75 -4.73 9.99 8.90
N PHE A 76 -4.71 11.09 8.13
CA PHE A 76 -4.60 12.44 8.66
C PHE A 76 -5.98 13.00 9.00
N ARG A 77 -6.15 13.42 10.25
CA ARG A 77 -7.37 14.12 10.73
C ARG A 77 -7.10 15.58 11.10
N GLU A 78 -5.84 15.92 11.22
CA GLU A 78 -5.33 17.24 11.55
C GLU A 78 -3.97 17.45 10.87
N LYS A 79 -3.37 18.63 11.06
CA LYS A 79 -2.08 18.95 10.47
C LYS A 79 -0.96 18.25 11.24
N GLU A 80 -0.38 17.23 10.62
CA GLU A 80 0.78 16.48 11.12
C GLU A 80 1.99 16.61 10.17
N LYS A 81 2.97 15.72 10.32
CA LYS A 81 4.15 15.65 9.45
C LYS A 81 3.76 14.96 8.15
N PHE A 82 3.92 15.68 7.03
CA PHE A 82 3.60 15.17 5.71
C PHE A 82 4.39 13.90 5.32
N TYR A 83 5.57 13.67 5.90
CA TYR A 83 6.46 12.56 5.53
C TYR A 83 6.16 11.24 6.25
N TYR A 84 5.10 11.16 7.06
CA TYR A 84 4.75 9.92 7.75
C TYR A 84 4.51 8.77 6.77
N GLY A 85 5.07 7.60 7.13
CA GLY A 85 4.92 6.34 6.39
C GLY A 85 5.95 6.14 5.29
N ILE A 86 6.79 7.14 4.95
CA ILE A 86 7.83 6.97 3.92
C ILE A 86 8.82 5.88 4.33
N GLU A 87 9.29 5.91 5.57
CA GLU A 87 10.26 4.95 6.11
C GLU A 87 9.74 3.51 6.08
N GLN A 88 8.46 3.31 6.43
CA GLN A 88 7.82 2.00 6.40
C GLN A 88 7.59 1.53 4.96
N THR A 89 7.12 2.42 4.09
CA THR A 89 6.91 2.13 2.66
C THR A 89 8.20 1.72 1.97
N MET A 90 9.31 2.41 2.26
CA MET A 90 10.63 2.06 1.73
C MET A 90 11.11 0.69 2.25
N ALA A 91 10.85 0.39 3.52
CA ALA A 91 11.25 -0.88 4.11
C ALA A 91 10.48 -2.07 3.52
N TYR A 92 9.21 -1.88 3.10
CA TYR A 92 8.42 -2.93 2.42
C TYR A 92 9.10 -3.48 1.17
N SER A 93 9.91 -2.68 0.47
CA SER A 93 10.62 -3.09 -0.74
C SER A 93 11.52 -4.32 -0.52
N LEU A 94 11.96 -4.57 0.73
CA LEU A 94 12.80 -5.71 1.10
C LEU A 94 12.04 -7.04 1.21
N PHE A 95 10.71 -7.02 1.27
CA PHE A 95 9.88 -8.20 1.58
C PHE A 95 9.26 -8.88 0.35
N GLY A 96 9.62 -8.41 -0.85
CA GLY A 96 9.22 -9.07 -2.10
C GLY A 96 7.83 -8.70 -2.61
N PHE A 97 7.26 -7.58 -2.15
CA PHE A 97 6.10 -6.98 -2.79
C PHE A 97 6.42 -6.53 -4.21
N ASP A 98 5.43 -6.65 -5.11
CA ASP A 98 5.57 -6.29 -6.52
C ASP A 98 5.73 -4.78 -6.73
N SER A 99 5.08 -4.03 -5.86
CA SER A 99 5.13 -2.58 -5.74
C SER A 99 4.92 -2.24 -4.26
N VAL A 100 5.39 -1.08 -3.86
CA VAL A 100 5.11 -0.53 -2.54
C VAL A 100 4.32 0.75 -2.70
N VAL A 101 3.32 0.94 -1.84
CA VAL A 101 2.38 2.05 -1.95
C VAL A 101 2.33 2.80 -0.64
N LEU A 102 2.54 4.11 -0.69
CA LEU A 102 2.19 5.01 0.39
C LEU A 102 0.82 5.61 0.09
N TRP A 103 -0.17 5.34 0.94
CA TRP A 103 -1.51 5.88 0.80
C TRP A 103 -1.84 6.82 1.95
N HIS A 104 -1.75 8.12 1.67
CA HIS A 104 -2.23 9.16 2.57
C HIS A 104 -3.74 9.34 2.39
N ILE A 105 -4.48 9.12 3.47
CA ILE A 105 -5.92 9.33 3.52
C ILE A 105 -6.18 10.54 4.43
N PHE A 106 -6.91 11.52 3.92
CA PHE A 106 -7.22 12.76 4.65
C PHE A 106 -8.70 12.77 5.04
N ASP A 107 -8.98 13.19 6.27
CA ASP A 107 -10.34 13.36 6.77
C ASP A 107 -11.13 14.41 5.97
N GLU A 108 -12.45 14.24 5.90
CA GLU A 108 -13.33 15.15 5.16
C GLU A 108 -13.22 16.61 5.62
N LYS A 109 -12.83 16.84 6.88
CA LYS A 109 -12.70 18.17 7.49
C LYS A 109 -11.39 18.87 7.15
N MET A 110 -10.39 18.17 6.61
CA MET A 110 -9.11 18.78 6.26
C MET A 110 -9.25 19.70 5.05
N GLU A 111 -8.72 20.91 5.14
CA GLU A 111 -8.75 21.87 4.03
C GLU A 111 -7.95 21.37 2.83
N ASN A 112 -8.50 21.52 1.63
CA ASN A 112 -7.86 21.05 0.39
C ASN A 112 -6.48 21.72 0.18
N SER A 113 -6.32 22.99 0.55
CA SER A 113 -5.04 23.71 0.48
C SER A 113 -3.94 23.07 1.34
N VAL A 114 -4.30 22.50 2.49
CA VAL A 114 -3.38 21.76 3.36
C VAL A 114 -2.96 20.44 2.70
N ILE A 115 -3.92 19.71 2.13
CA ILE A 115 -3.68 18.44 1.43
C ILE A 115 -2.78 18.66 0.21
N GLU A 116 -3.05 19.69 -0.59
CA GLU A 116 -2.21 20.07 -1.74
C GLU A 116 -0.77 20.38 -1.32
N GLY A 117 -0.58 21.02 -0.17
CA GLY A 117 0.74 21.23 0.42
C GLY A 117 1.49 19.92 0.72
N TYR A 118 0.80 18.92 1.27
CA TYR A 118 1.38 17.60 1.56
C TYR A 118 1.76 16.88 0.27
N VAL A 119 0.83 16.84 -0.70
CA VAL A 119 1.04 16.19 -1.99
C VAL A 119 2.21 16.82 -2.73
N LYS A 120 2.33 18.15 -2.72
CA LYS A 120 3.46 18.85 -3.32
C LYS A 120 4.79 18.45 -2.67
N ALA A 121 4.85 18.46 -1.34
CA ALA A 121 6.07 18.12 -0.60
C ALA A 121 6.51 16.66 -0.84
N ILE A 122 5.57 15.71 -0.83
CA ILE A 122 5.87 14.30 -1.16
C ILE A 122 6.33 14.17 -2.61
N ALA A 123 5.66 14.82 -3.56
CA ALA A 123 6.05 14.76 -4.97
C ALA A 123 7.46 15.33 -5.22
N GLU A 124 7.84 16.41 -4.52
CA GLU A 124 9.18 16.98 -4.59
C GLU A 124 10.24 16.01 -4.04
N ILE A 125 9.97 15.36 -2.91
CA ILE A 125 10.87 14.33 -2.33
C ILE A 125 11.00 13.14 -3.28
N MET A 126 9.87 12.58 -3.73
CA MET A 126 9.88 11.40 -4.60
C MET A 126 10.64 11.68 -5.90
N LYS A 127 10.42 12.85 -6.50
CA LYS A 127 11.13 13.25 -7.72
C LYS A 127 12.61 13.53 -7.46
N GLY A 128 12.93 14.22 -6.36
CA GLY A 128 14.30 14.62 -6.03
C GLY A 128 15.21 13.44 -5.69
N PHE A 129 14.66 12.40 -5.05
CA PHE A 129 15.39 11.19 -4.65
C PHE A 129 15.09 9.96 -5.51
N ASP A 130 14.31 10.11 -6.58
CA ASP A 130 13.86 9.03 -7.47
C ASP A 130 13.27 7.83 -6.69
N LEU A 131 12.36 8.13 -5.75
CA LEU A 131 11.84 7.12 -4.84
C LEU A 131 10.89 6.15 -5.58
N PRO A 132 11.15 4.83 -5.55
CA PRO A 132 10.46 3.87 -6.40
C PRO A 132 9.20 3.29 -5.72
N PHE A 133 8.34 4.14 -5.18
CA PHE A 133 7.04 3.74 -4.62
C PHE A 133 5.88 4.50 -5.26
N VAL A 134 4.70 3.91 -5.19
CA VAL A 134 3.46 4.54 -5.66
C VAL A 134 2.92 5.43 -4.56
N TYR A 135 2.56 6.68 -4.88
CA TYR A 135 1.97 7.60 -3.90
C TYR A 135 0.51 7.93 -4.23
N PHE A 136 -0.38 7.56 -3.32
CA PHE A 136 -1.79 7.91 -3.35
C PHE A 136 -2.08 8.90 -2.24
N ALA A 137 -2.78 9.97 -2.59
CA ALA A 137 -3.33 10.92 -1.64
C ALA A 137 -4.82 11.05 -1.94
N THR A 138 -5.66 10.70 -0.99
CA THR A 138 -7.12 10.77 -1.15
C THR A 138 -7.77 11.40 0.06
N LYS A 139 -8.78 12.22 -0.15
CA LYS A 139 -9.68 12.66 0.91
C LYS A 139 -10.88 11.72 1.00
N ILE A 140 -11.20 11.27 2.20
CA ILE A 140 -12.30 10.34 2.44
C ILE A 140 -13.54 11.08 2.96
N TYR A 141 -14.70 10.71 2.44
CA TYR A 141 -16.01 11.25 2.81
C TYR A 141 -16.92 10.14 3.32
N GLY A 142 -18.12 10.51 3.78
CA GLY A 142 -19.21 9.57 4.07
C GLY A 142 -19.40 8.50 2.99
N ASP A 143 -19.87 7.32 3.41
CA ASP A 143 -20.07 6.12 2.58
C ASP A 143 -18.82 5.54 1.91
N MET A 144 -17.62 5.80 2.45
CA MET A 144 -16.34 5.33 1.89
C MET A 144 -16.13 5.75 0.45
N LYS A 145 -16.40 7.03 0.20
CA LYS A 145 -16.12 7.71 -1.07
C LYS A 145 -14.84 8.51 -0.96
N PHE A 146 -14.06 8.52 -2.04
CA PHE A 146 -12.71 9.07 -2.09
C PHE A 146 -12.60 10.12 -3.19
N GLU A 147 -11.98 11.25 -2.85
CA GLU A 147 -11.54 12.27 -3.80
C GLU A 147 -10.02 12.21 -3.92
N PHE A 148 -9.48 12.22 -5.13
CA PHE A 148 -8.05 12.09 -5.38
C PHE A 148 -7.35 13.44 -5.34
N PHE A 149 -6.19 13.46 -4.67
CA PHE A 149 -5.19 14.55 -4.68
C PHE A 149 -3.89 14.13 -5.36
N SER A 150 -3.55 12.83 -5.28
CA SER A 150 -2.41 12.22 -5.99
C SER A 150 -2.74 10.77 -6.35
N PRO A 151 -2.31 10.27 -7.52
CA PRO A 151 -1.61 10.97 -8.61
C PRO A 151 -2.40 12.11 -9.26
N ARG A 152 -1.72 13.16 -9.77
CA ARG A 152 -2.37 14.34 -10.37
C ARG A 152 -3.28 14.00 -11.56
N GLN A 153 -2.96 12.97 -12.34
CA GLN A 153 -3.84 12.53 -13.44
C GLN A 153 -5.23 12.07 -12.98
N PHE A 154 -5.37 11.76 -11.69
CA PHE A 154 -6.63 11.33 -11.09
C PHE A 154 -7.31 12.44 -10.31
N TYR A 155 -6.66 13.61 -10.19
CA TYR A 155 -7.21 14.77 -9.50
C TYR A 155 -8.52 15.19 -10.13
N SER A 156 -9.57 15.15 -9.33
CA SER A 156 -10.90 15.60 -9.72
C SER A 156 -11.71 15.84 -8.45
N SER A 157 -12.66 16.77 -8.50
CA SER A 157 -13.67 16.93 -7.43
C SER A 157 -14.68 15.76 -7.39
N GLN A 158 -14.55 14.79 -8.29
CA GLN A 158 -15.40 13.61 -8.31
C GLN A 158 -15.01 12.67 -7.17
N ARG A 159 -16.03 12.27 -6.42
CA ARG A 159 -15.91 11.26 -5.38
C ARG A 159 -16.18 9.88 -5.98
N ILE A 160 -15.21 8.98 -5.86
CA ILE A 160 -15.29 7.61 -6.40
C ILE A 160 -15.31 6.58 -5.27
N ASP A 161 -15.77 5.36 -5.54
CA ASP A 161 -15.72 4.29 -4.54
C ASP A 161 -14.37 3.56 -4.51
N ILE A 162 -14.25 2.67 -3.52
CA ILE A 162 -13.07 1.84 -3.32
C ILE A 162 -12.72 0.98 -4.54
N GLU A 163 -13.71 0.54 -5.33
CA GLU A 163 -13.44 -0.25 -6.54
C GLU A 163 -12.60 0.54 -7.54
N ASN A 164 -13.02 1.77 -7.83
CA ASN A 164 -12.28 2.67 -8.70
C ASN A 164 -10.91 3.07 -8.12
N VAL A 165 -10.81 3.22 -6.79
CA VAL A 165 -9.51 3.48 -6.13
C VAL A 165 -8.55 2.31 -6.34
N LEU A 166 -9.01 1.08 -6.12
CA LEU A 166 -8.18 -0.13 -6.24
C LEU A 166 -7.82 -0.43 -7.69
N GLU A 167 -8.71 -0.13 -8.65
CA GLU A 167 -8.40 -0.25 -10.08
C GLU A 167 -7.26 0.70 -10.45
N ARG A 168 -7.37 1.98 -10.08
CA ARG A 168 -6.31 2.97 -10.29
C ARG A 168 -5.01 2.57 -9.58
N MET A 169 -5.08 2.03 -8.36
CA MET A 169 -3.92 1.55 -7.62
C MET A 169 -3.24 0.39 -8.35
N LYS A 170 -4.01 -0.60 -8.82
CA LYS A 170 -3.51 -1.72 -9.61
C LYS A 170 -2.74 -1.21 -10.83
N GLU A 171 -3.31 -0.30 -11.61
CA GLU A 171 -2.65 0.23 -12.81
C GLU A 171 -1.37 1.00 -12.46
N LYS A 172 -1.35 1.84 -11.42
CA LYS A 172 -0.11 2.51 -10.99
C LYS A 172 0.95 1.55 -10.47
N CYS A 173 0.56 0.46 -9.82
CA CYS A 173 1.50 -0.59 -9.40
C CYS A 173 2.09 -1.36 -10.59
N LYS A 174 1.43 -1.43 -11.75
CA LYS A 174 2.04 -1.99 -12.97
C LYS A 174 3.15 -1.09 -13.51
N GLU A 175 2.93 0.22 -13.47
CA GLU A 175 3.89 1.23 -13.94
C GLU A 175 5.11 1.35 -13.03
N VAL A 176 4.90 1.32 -11.70
CA VAL A 176 5.96 1.50 -10.71
C VAL A 176 6.14 0.19 -9.94
N ARG A 177 7.16 -0.58 -10.33
CA ARG A 177 7.54 -1.84 -9.70
C ARG A 177 8.64 -1.63 -8.67
N ASN A 178 8.67 -2.52 -7.68
CA ASN A 178 9.75 -2.57 -6.70
C ASN A 178 11.07 -2.98 -7.38
N PRO A 179 12.07 -2.07 -7.50
CA PRO A 179 13.32 -2.37 -8.20
C PRO A 179 14.16 -3.40 -7.46
N LEU A 180 13.96 -3.58 -6.14
CA LEU A 180 14.69 -4.57 -5.37
C LEU A 180 14.34 -6.01 -5.78
N LEU A 181 13.30 -6.24 -6.58
CA LEU A 181 13.00 -7.56 -7.14
C LEU A 181 14.05 -8.07 -8.13
N GLU A 182 14.98 -7.23 -8.60
CA GLU A 182 16.16 -7.70 -9.34
C GLU A 182 17.08 -8.53 -8.43
N ASN A 183 17.11 -8.21 -7.14
CA ASN A 183 17.88 -8.92 -6.14
C ASN A 183 17.29 -10.33 -5.89
N GLU A 184 18.12 -11.37 -6.04
CA GLU A 184 17.71 -12.76 -5.87
C GLU A 184 17.13 -13.05 -4.48
N GLU A 185 17.67 -12.38 -3.45
CA GLU A 185 17.24 -12.51 -2.07
C GLU A 185 15.83 -11.95 -1.86
N VAL A 186 15.49 -10.84 -2.50
CA VAL A 186 14.14 -10.27 -2.43
C VAL A 186 13.13 -11.13 -3.21
N ARG A 187 13.53 -11.74 -4.34
CA ARG A 187 12.70 -12.72 -5.06
C ARG A 187 12.43 -13.97 -4.23
N LYS A 188 13.43 -14.41 -3.46
CA LYS A 188 13.34 -15.49 -2.48
C LYS A 188 12.29 -15.17 -1.41
N ARG A 189 12.34 -13.97 -0.83
CA ARG A 189 11.36 -13.47 0.16
C ARG A 189 9.95 -13.38 -0.43
N LYS A 190 9.80 -12.93 -1.67
CA LYS A 190 8.51 -12.95 -2.39
C LYS A 190 7.89 -14.35 -2.39
N ARG A 191 8.67 -15.40 -2.66
CA ARG A 191 8.16 -16.78 -2.66
C ARG A 191 7.66 -17.21 -1.28
N VAL A 192 8.43 -16.94 -0.22
CA VAL A 192 8.00 -17.23 1.15
C VAL A 192 6.74 -16.45 1.53
N LEU A 193 6.67 -15.17 1.18
CA LEU A 193 5.49 -14.35 1.42
C LEU A 193 4.25 -14.94 0.71
N LYS A 194 4.37 -15.34 -0.57
CA LYS A 194 3.29 -16.03 -1.30
C LYS A 194 2.88 -17.34 -0.60
N THR A 195 3.82 -18.15 -0.12
CA THR A 195 3.53 -19.37 0.63
C THR A 195 2.76 -19.08 1.92
N ILE A 196 3.18 -18.09 2.72
CA ILE A 196 2.52 -17.72 3.97
C ILE A 196 1.10 -17.23 3.72
N LEU A 197 0.92 -16.38 2.69
CA LEU A 197 -0.38 -15.83 2.29
C LEU A 197 -1.26 -16.83 1.53
N ARG A 198 -0.75 -18.05 1.26
CA ARG A 198 -1.42 -19.09 0.47
C ARG A 198 -1.83 -18.55 -0.90
N ILE A 199 -0.87 -17.95 -1.59
CA ILE A 199 -0.96 -17.46 -2.98
C ILE A 199 -0.14 -18.42 -3.85
N PRO A 200 -0.62 -18.87 -5.03
CA PRO A 200 0.12 -19.77 -5.91
C PRO A 200 1.50 -19.22 -6.26
N VAL A 201 2.57 -20.00 -6.04
CA VAL A 201 3.98 -19.60 -6.28
C VAL A 201 4.29 -19.57 -7.76
#